data_AF-A0A5J6QK94-F1
#
_entry.id   AF-A0A5J6QK94-F1
#
_cell.length_a   1.000
_cell.length_b   1.000
_cell.length_c   1.000
_cell.angle_alpha   90.00
_cell.angle_beta   90.00
_cell.angle_gamma   90.00
#
_symmetry.space_group_name_H-M   'P 1'
#
loop_
_entity.id
_entity.type
_entity.pdbx_description
1 polymer ?
#
loop_
_entity_poly.entity_id
_entity_poly.type
_entity_poly.pdbx_seq_one_letter_code
_entity_poly.pdbx_strand_id
1 'polypeptide(L)' 'MSTTVNLQDATLALFLAARIHGSDSAIKATAKRCAKLLPRSKRDLMFAIVDSAEPLQLVNYLAEHLD' A
#
# COMPACT_ATOMS: atom_id res chain seq x y z
N MET A 1 -10.59 -19.81 -10.34
CA MET A 1 -10.56 -19.00 -9.11
C MET A 1 -10.29 -17.56 -9.51
N SER A 2 -11.23 -16.64 -9.32
CA SER A 2 -10.96 -15.21 -9.53
C SER A 2 -10.18 -14.71 -8.32
N THR A 3 -8.86 -14.61 -8.43
CA THR A 3 -7.97 -14.13 -7.35
C THR A 3 -8.10 -12.62 -7.24
N THR A 4 -9.22 -12.13 -6.72
CA THR A 4 -9.42 -10.70 -6.48
C THR A 4 -8.56 -10.26 -5.30
N VAL A 5 -7.57 -9.41 -5.56
CA VAL A 5 -6.79 -8.72 -4.51
C VAL A 5 -7.75 -7.94 -3.63
N ASN A 6 -7.70 -8.21 -2.33
CA ASN A 6 -8.47 -7.48 -1.33
C ASN A 6 -7.60 -6.41 -0.64
N LEU A 7 -8.20 -5.64 0.28
CA LEU A 7 -7.48 -4.56 0.96
C LEU A 7 -6.33 -5.08 1.83
N GLN A 8 -6.49 -6.23 2.49
CA GLN A 8 -5.44 -6.85 3.30
C GLN A 8 -4.25 -7.27 2.44
N ASP A 9 -4.49 -7.87 1.27
CA ASP A 9 -3.41 -8.24 0.32
C ASP A 9 -2.62 -7.00 -0.13
N ALA A 10 -3.33 -5.90 -0.41
CA ALA A 10 -2.72 -4.63 -0.79
C ALA A 10 -1.90 -4.01 0.34
N THR A 11 -2.42 -4.04 1.57
CA THR A 11 -1.72 -3.57 2.77
C THR A 11 -0.48 -4.41 3.06
N LEU A 12 -0.57 -5.74 2.95
CA LEU A 12 0.58 -6.64 3.12
C LEU A 12 1.67 -6.36 2.07
N ALA A 13 1.29 -6.12 0.81
CA ALA A 13 2.23 -5.77 -0.24
C ALA A 13 2.99 -4.46 0.07
N LEU A 14 2.32 -3.47 0.68
CA LEU A 14 2.96 -2.22 1.09
C LEU A 14 3.98 -2.43 2.21
N PHE A 15 3.62 -3.20 3.25
CA PHE A 15 4.54 -3.52 4.34
C PHE A 15 5.74 -4.31 3.84
N LEU A 16 5.53 -5.26 2.93
CA LEU A 16 6.63 -5.99 2.32
C LEU A 16 7.53 -5.07 1.49
N ALA A 17 6.96 -4.14 0.72
CA ALA A 17 7.74 -3.16 -0.04
C ALA A 17 8.56 -2.23 0.88
N ALA A 18 7.99 -1.81 2.02
CA ALA A 18 8.72 -1.05 3.03
C ALA A 18 9.91 -1.83 3.57
N ARG A 19 9.71 -3.12 3.88
CA ARG A 19 10.74 -4.01 4.42
C ARG A 19 11.85 -4.36 3.44
N ILE A 20 11.51 -4.62 2.17
CA ILE A 20 12.49 -5.04 1.15
C ILE A 20 13.23 -3.85 0.55
N HIS A 21 12.51 -2.78 0.23
CA HIS A 21 13.06 -1.68 -0.56
C HIS A 21 13.36 -0.42 0.26
N GLY A 22 12.67 -0.20 1.38
CA GLY A 22 12.93 0.92 2.29
C GLY A 22 12.95 2.29 1.63
N SER A 23 12.12 2.53 0.60
CA SER A 23 12.11 3.81 -0.13
C SER A 23 10.71 4.26 -0.53
N ASP A 24 10.49 5.57 -0.53
CA ASP A 24 9.22 6.17 -0.92
C ASP A 24 8.79 5.80 -2.34
N SER A 25 9.75 5.74 -3.26
CA SER A 25 9.48 5.38 -4.66
C SER A 25 8.89 3.98 -4.80
N ALA A 26 9.42 3.00 -4.05
CA ALA A 26 8.93 1.64 -4.03
C ALA A 26 7.53 1.54 -3.41
N ILE A 27 7.27 2.31 -2.35
CA ILE A 27 5.94 2.40 -1.75
C ILE A 27 4.93 2.97 -2.74
N LYS A 28 5.22 4.12 -3.38
CA LYS A 28 4.31 4.73 -4.35
C LYS A 28 4.05 3.81 -5.55
N ALA A 29 5.09 3.13 -6.05
CA ALA A 29 4.94 2.17 -7.14
C ALA A 29 4.02 1.00 -6.75
N THR A 30 4.21 0.45 -5.54
CA THR A 30 3.42 -0.64 -4.99
C THR A 30 1.96 -0.22 -4.77
N ALA A 31 1.73 0.93 -4.13
CA ALA A 31 0.40 1.50 -3.92
C ALA A 31 -0.35 1.73 -5.24
N LYS A 32 0.30 2.30 -6.26
CA LYS A 32 -0.28 2.47 -7.61
C LYS A 32 -0.68 1.14 -8.24
N ARG A 33 0.14 0.11 -8.07
CA ARG A 33 -0.17 -1.24 -8.59
C ARG A 33 -1.35 -1.85 -7.84
N CYS A 34 -1.38 -1.79 -6.52
CA CYS A 34 -2.49 -2.31 -5.71
C CYS A 34 -3.80 -1.58 -5.99
N ALA A 35 -3.77 -0.25 -6.16
CA ALA A 35 -4.96 0.54 -6.52
C ALA A 35 -5.63 0.04 -7.81
N LYS A 36 -4.84 -0.38 -8.82
CA LYS A 36 -5.37 -0.93 -10.08
C LYS A 36 -6.06 -2.29 -9.89
N LEU A 37 -5.64 -3.05 -8.89
CA LEU A 37 -6.15 -4.40 -8.61
C LEU A 37 -7.37 -4.39 -7.68
N LEU A 38 -7.58 -3.29 -6.94
CA LEU A 38 -8.71 -3.14 -6.02
C LEU A 38 -9.99 -2.63 -6.74
N PRO A 39 -11.19 -3.01 -6.26
CA PRO A 39 -12.44 -2.34 -6.60
C PRO A 39 -12.35 -0.85 -6.29
N ARG A 40 -13.02 0.00 -7.09
CA ARG A 40 -12.94 1.47 -6.95
C ARG A 40 -13.19 1.95 -5.53
N SER A 41 -14.19 1.39 -4.85
CA SER A 41 -14.59 1.73 -3.48
C SER A 41 -13.54 1.39 -2.40
N LYS A 42 -12.47 0.67 -2.74
CA LYS A 42 -11.41 0.27 -1.80
C LYS A 42 -10.06 0.92 -2.10
N ARG A 43 -9.99 1.88 -3.03
CA ARG A 43 -8.73 2.48 -3.49
C ARG A 43 -8.25 3.64 -2.63
N ASP A 44 -9.08 4.18 -1.76
CA ASP A 44 -8.83 5.44 -1.06
C ASP A 44 -7.52 5.43 -0.27
N LEU A 45 -7.25 4.34 0.48
CA LEU A 45 -5.99 4.18 1.20
C LEU A 45 -4.77 4.18 0.27
N MET A 46 -4.86 3.53 -0.89
CA MET A 46 -3.74 3.47 -1.84
C MET A 46 -3.45 4.86 -2.42
N PHE A 47 -4.48 5.64 -2.72
CA PHE A 47 -4.29 7.01 -3.21
C PHE A 47 -3.73 7.94 -2.13
N ALA A 48 -4.22 7.84 -0.89
CA ALA A 48 -3.66 8.58 0.24
C ALA A 48 -2.16 8.31 0.41
N ILE A 49 -1.72 7.06 0.25
CA ILE A 49 -0.29 6.70 0.30
C ILE A 49 0.47 7.27 -0.90
N VAL A 50 -0.08 7.22 -2.11
CA VAL A 50 0.57 7.77 -3.32
C VAL A 50 0.79 9.29 -3.20
N ASP A 51 -0.21 9.98 -2.66
CA ASP A 51 -0.24 11.44 -2.54
C ASP A 51 0.53 11.95 -1.32
N SER A 52 0.89 11.07 -0.38
CA SER A 52 1.75 11.42 0.76
C SER A 52 3.12 11.94 0.32
N ALA A 53 3.63 12.94 1.04
CA ALA A 53 5.00 13.44 0.90
C ALA A 53 6.02 12.42 1.43
N GLU A 54 5.66 11.67 2.48
CA GLU A 54 6.52 10.72 3.20
C GLU A 54 5.83 9.34 3.29
N PRO A 55 5.60 8.67 2.15
CA PRO A 55 4.83 7.44 2.10
C PRO A 55 5.50 6.26 2.84
N LEU A 56 6.82 6.18 2.89
CA LEU A 56 7.52 5.15 3.67
C LEU A 56 7.27 5.33 5.17
N GLN A 57 7.38 6.54 5.68
CA GLN A 57 7.10 6.84 7.08
C GLN A 57 5.64 6.56 7.42
N LEU A 58 4.70 6.98 6.56
CA LEU A 58 3.28 6.67 6.71
C LEU A 58 3.02 5.16 6.77
N VAL A 59 3.61 4.38 5.88
CA VAL A 59 3.43 2.92 5.85
C VAL A 59 4.05 2.24 7.07
N ASN A 60 5.22 2.70 7.54
CA ASN A 60 5.82 2.19 8.77
C ASN A 60 4.94 2.51 10.00
N TYR A 61 4.42 3.73 10.08
CA TYR A 61 3.47 4.11 11.13
C TYR A 61 2.23 3.22 11.13
N LEU A 62 1.64 2.95 9.96
CA LEU A 62 0.51 2.04 9.84
C LEU A 62 0.87 0.62 10.30
N ALA A 63 2.06 0.13 9.96
CA ALA A 63 2.52 -1.21 10.36
C ALA A 63 2.69 -1.35 11.88
N GLU A 64 3.13 -0.28 12.56
CA GLU A 64 3.30 -0.24 14.02
C GLU A 64 1.96 -0.18 14.78
N HIS A 65 0.87 0.20 14.11
CA HIS A 65 -0.46 0.39 14.70
C HIS A 65 -1.50 -0.55 14.08
N LEU A 66 -1.08 -1.72 13.56
CA LEU A 66 -2.01 -2.80 13.25
C LEU A 66 -2.37 -3.53 14.55
N ASP A 67 -3.61 -3.32 15.03
CA ASP A 67 -4.25 -4.17 16.04
C ASP A 67 -4.74 -5.50 15.43
#